data_AF-I0IC63-F1
#
_entry.id   AF-I0IC63-F1
#
_cell.length_a   1.000
_cell.length_b   1.000
_cell.length_c   1.000
_cell.angle_alpha   90.00
_cell.angle_beta   90.00
_cell.angle_gamma   90.00
#
_symmetry.space_group_name_H-M   'P 1'
#
loop_
_entity.id
_entity.type
_entity.pdbx_description
1 polymer ?
#
loop_
_entity_poly.entity_id
_entity_poly.type
_entity_poly.pdbx_seq_one_letter_code
_entity_poly.pdbx_strand_id
1 'polypeptide(L)'
;MILQALAEHYDRLVAQEERAHGSDTAPRIARYGYSQQKVSFAVVLEPDGSLVQIESRMQESGGKGKPRPAERIVPGQAKPSGSGLNPCFLWDNPAYLLGLPADPEDEKKVARAAESFAALRERHLALEEAIDDAGYAAVCRFLEAWDPARLPDTPGRENLDGPGFGVFRLSGERQDVHERPAVDAFWRATLEAPADAAAGDDAAPAGMCLVTGRTGPLARLHEPKIKGVLGGQSSGGLIVSFNDSAYLSQGHTDGRNAPTSEAAAFAYCTALNHLLGDERSRIRLGDTTCVLWSERASNPIAPLATGLVNDFLYAANKSGFIDDSPTAHETRTAVSGFLHRLRQGLPAAQSAELEEPGHRFFLLGLAPNAARISIRFFLRSTTGAFAEHLAAHVRGLEIVGRRDDDRPLSVQAMLRETVRDAKDVPPRLEGDLLRAVLTGVPYPQNLAAGVLRRMRADPVVNANRAAILRAWLNRLFPHKPEIPVALDPDRSDPPYVLGRLFALYERAQQEAQGKGLNRTIRDSFFATASSTPAAVFPRLSRLNGNHAGKLRRESPGRAVWLEKQIGEVFDRLDGFPRHLAMEDQGLFAIGYHHQTQDFFRKRVPGGLDTEAGDRDAAGTETTTAPSGAATYA
;
A
#
# COMPACT_ATOMS: atom_id res chain seq x y z
N MET A 1 6.93 19.38 0.92
CA MET A 1 7.89 18.30 1.32
C MET A 1 7.12 17.12 1.93
N ILE A 2 7.76 16.03 2.35
CA ILE A 2 7.07 14.85 2.95
C ILE A 2 6.34 15.24 4.25
N LEU A 3 7.09 15.78 5.23
CA LEU A 3 6.54 16.15 6.53
C LEU A 3 5.40 17.17 6.40
N GLN A 4 5.56 18.12 5.49
CA GLN A 4 4.53 19.10 5.14
C GLN A 4 3.27 18.45 4.56
N ALA A 5 3.39 17.49 3.62
CA ALA A 5 2.23 16.83 3.02
C ALA A 5 1.48 15.91 4.01
N LEU A 6 2.16 15.43 5.05
CA LEU A 6 1.59 14.70 6.18
C LEU A 6 0.94 15.66 7.21
N ALA A 7 1.56 16.80 7.52
CA ALA A 7 0.97 17.83 8.38
C ALA A 7 -0.28 18.46 7.73
N GLU A 8 -0.22 18.81 6.44
CA GLU A 8 -1.39 19.24 5.67
C GLU A 8 -2.51 18.17 5.68
N HIS A 9 -2.17 16.87 5.75
CA HIS A 9 -3.14 15.79 5.84
C HIS A 9 -3.75 15.67 7.25
N TYR A 10 -2.93 15.84 8.29
CA TYR A 10 -3.37 15.93 9.68
C TYR A 10 -4.43 17.03 9.88
N ASP A 11 -4.13 18.25 9.40
CA ASP A 11 -5.06 19.40 9.52
C ASP A 11 -6.42 19.10 8.88
N ARG A 12 -6.43 18.34 7.76
CA ARG A 12 -7.66 17.90 7.11
C ARG A 12 -8.43 16.86 7.92
N LEU A 13 -7.75 15.88 8.53
CA LEU A 13 -8.39 14.87 9.37
C LEU A 13 -9.03 15.50 10.60
N VAL A 14 -8.35 16.44 11.27
CA VAL A 14 -8.92 17.20 12.40
C VAL A 14 -10.16 18.00 11.97
N ALA A 15 -10.07 18.72 10.84
CA ALA A 15 -11.20 19.50 10.31
C ALA A 15 -12.39 18.64 9.83
N GLN A 16 -12.19 17.35 9.55
CA GLN A 16 -13.31 16.42 9.31
C GLN A 16 -14.02 16.04 10.59
N GLU A 17 -13.27 15.72 11.65
CA GLU A 17 -13.86 15.33 12.94
C GLU A 17 -14.61 16.49 13.60
N GLU A 18 -14.12 17.72 13.45
CA GLU A 18 -14.83 18.93 13.85
C GLU A 18 -16.17 19.10 13.11
N ARG A 19 -16.25 18.77 11.82
CA ARG A 19 -17.51 18.77 11.05
C ARG A 19 -18.43 17.59 11.38
N ALA A 20 -17.88 16.51 11.93
CA ALA A 20 -18.62 15.32 12.35
C ALA A 20 -19.06 15.37 13.83
N HIS A 21 -18.77 16.46 14.55
CA HIS A 21 -19.28 16.69 15.91
C HIS A 21 -20.81 16.65 15.92
N GLY A 22 -21.38 15.76 16.73
CA GLY A 22 -22.82 15.49 16.80
C GLY A 22 -23.20 14.02 16.52
N SER A 23 -22.29 13.18 16.02
CA SER A 23 -22.47 11.73 16.02
C SER A 23 -21.96 11.09 17.33
N ASP A 24 -22.59 10.02 17.80
CA ASP A 24 -22.19 9.25 19.02
C ASP A 24 -20.91 8.40 18.77
N THR A 25 -20.05 8.82 17.84
CA THR A 25 -18.83 8.10 17.42
C THR A 25 -17.61 8.80 18.00
N ALA A 26 -16.77 8.06 18.72
CA ALA A 26 -15.54 8.62 19.28
C ALA A 26 -14.59 9.16 18.19
N PRO A 27 -13.92 10.31 18.42
CA PRO A 27 -12.91 10.85 17.52
C PRO A 27 -11.75 9.86 17.28
N ARG A 28 -11.25 9.81 16.05
CA ARG A 28 -10.24 8.85 15.56
C ARG A 28 -8.85 9.47 15.44
N ILE A 29 -8.71 10.80 15.54
CA ILE A 29 -7.41 11.48 15.50
C ILE A 29 -7.21 12.44 16.68
N ALA A 30 -6.06 12.33 17.36
CA ALA A 30 -5.71 13.20 18.46
C ALA A 30 -5.40 14.63 17.98
N ARG A 31 -5.97 15.64 18.65
CA ARG A 31 -5.59 17.05 18.48
C ARG A 31 -4.20 17.32 19.08
N TYR A 32 -3.51 18.37 18.63
CA TYR A 32 -2.22 18.75 19.22
C TYR A 32 -2.35 18.96 20.73
N GLY A 33 -1.40 18.44 21.50
CA GLY A 33 -1.45 18.43 22.96
C GLY A 33 -2.39 17.38 23.56
N TYR A 34 -2.89 16.41 22.78
CA TYR A 34 -3.62 15.22 23.23
C TYR A 34 -2.97 13.96 22.67
N SER A 35 -3.30 12.80 23.21
CA SER A 35 -2.85 11.51 22.67
C SER A 35 -3.92 10.44 22.77
N GLN A 36 -3.88 9.47 21.85
CA GLN A 36 -4.77 8.32 21.87
C GLN A 36 -4.18 7.23 22.77
N GLN A 37 -4.90 6.85 23.82
CA GLN A 37 -4.48 5.89 24.84
C GLN A 37 -5.48 4.75 25.00
N LYS A 38 -4.99 3.64 25.55
CA LYS A 38 -5.77 2.43 25.85
C LYS A 38 -6.32 2.51 27.27
N VAL A 39 -7.58 2.93 27.40
CA VAL A 39 -8.26 3.10 28.67
C VAL A 39 -9.01 1.80 29.01
N SER A 40 -8.64 1.16 30.12
CA SER A 40 -9.21 -0.12 30.57
C SER A 40 -10.24 0.05 31.68
N PHE A 41 -10.20 1.14 32.44
CA PHE A 41 -11.14 1.42 33.52
C PHE A 41 -11.44 2.92 33.69
N ALA A 42 -12.46 3.25 34.47
CA ALA A 42 -12.69 4.59 34.97
C ALA A 42 -12.94 4.58 36.48
N VAL A 43 -12.36 5.55 37.18
CA VAL A 43 -12.57 5.83 38.60
C VAL A 43 -13.83 6.70 38.69
N VAL A 44 -14.93 6.12 39.17
CA VAL A 44 -16.24 6.80 39.24
C VAL A 44 -16.42 7.41 40.62
N LEU A 45 -16.57 8.74 40.66
CA LEU A 45 -16.66 9.55 41.87
C LEU A 45 -18.05 10.16 42.04
N GLU A 46 -18.51 10.31 43.27
CA GLU A 46 -19.60 11.25 43.58
C GLU A 46 -19.08 12.71 43.51
N PRO A 47 -19.97 13.73 43.41
CA PRO A 47 -19.58 15.14 43.40
C PRO A 47 -18.80 15.63 44.62
N ASP A 48 -18.79 14.88 45.74
CA ASP A 48 -17.99 15.17 46.93
C ASP A 48 -16.56 14.58 46.88
N GLY A 49 -16.24 13.81 45.83
CA GLY A 49 -14.97 13.10 45.67
C GLY A 49 -14.92 11.73 46.34
N SER A 50 -16.02 11.22 46.90
CA SER A 50 -16.08 9.83 47.38
C SER A 50 -16.09 8.84 46.21
N LEU A 51 -15.40 7.71 46.37
CA LEU A 51 -15.29 6.68 45.34
C LEU A 51 -16.54 5.79 45.33
N VAL A 52 -17.22 5.72 44.18
CA VAL A 52 -18.37 4.82 43.96
C VAL A 52 -17.91 3.43 43.57
N GLN A 53 -17.13 3.34 42.48
CA GLN A 53 -16.70 2.08 41.87
C GLN A 53 -15.60 2.29 40.84
N ILE A 54 -14.98 1.19 40.41
CA ILE A 54 -14.12 1.13 39.21
C ILE A 54 -14.92 0.54 38.04
N GLU A 55 -15.33 1.38 37.09
CA GLU A 55 -16.10 0.99 35.91
C GLU A 55 -15.18 0.39 34.83
N SER A 56 -15.54 -0.77 34.27
CA SER A 56 -14.79 -1.39 33.17
C SER A 56 -14.94 -0.60 31.86
N ARG A 57 -13.82 -0.32 31.18
CA ARG A 57 -13.79 0.26 29.81
C ARG A 57 -13.25 -0.72 28.77
N MET A 58 -13.27 -2.01 29.11
CA MET A 58 -12.93 -3.09 28.20
C MET A 58 -14.08 -3.31 27.21
N GLN A 59 -13.77 -3.34 25.91
CA GLN A 59 -14.71 -3.67 24.84
C GLN A 59 -14.61 -5.15 24.48
N GLU A 60 -15.75 -5.79 24.26
CA GLU A 60 -15.79 -7.12 23.67
C GLU A 60 -15.33 -7.08 22.21
N SER A 61 -14.38 -7.95 21.87
CA SER A 61 -14.05 -8.20 20.46
C SER A 61 -15.17 -9.04 19.87
N GLY A 62 -15.71 -8.69 18.69
CA GLY A 62 -16.83 -9.38 18.02
C GLY A 62 -16.51 -10.79 17.47
N GLY A 63 -15.93 -11.67 18.30
CA GLY A 63 -15.51 -13.03 17.99
C GLY A 63 -14.82 -13.67 19.21
N LYS A 64 -14.09 -14.78 19.02
CA LYS A 64 -13.35 -15.47 20.11
C LYS A 64 -12.09 -14.73 20.61
N GLY A 65 -12.12 -13.40 20.67
CA GLY A 65 -11.02 -12.57 21.16
C GLY A 65 -11.16 -12.25 22.65
N LYS A 66 -10.03 -12.10 23.35
CA LYS A 66 -10.04 -11.50 24.71
C LYS A 66 -10.56 -10.05 24.63
N PRO A 67 -11.28 -9.55 25.66
CA PRO A 67 -11.65 -8.14 25.75
C PRO A 67 -10.44 -7.22 25.60
N ARG A 68 -10.63 -6.04 25.03
CA ARG A 68 -9.55 -5.06 24.77
C ARG A 68 -9.91 -3.70 25.38
N PRO A 69 -8.95 -2.94 25.92
CA PRO A 69 -9.21 -1.58 26.39
C PRO A 69 -9.78 -0.71 25.26
N ALA A 70 -10.71 0.18 25.58
CA ALA A 70 -11.19 1.19 24.66
C ALA A 70 -10.05 2.15 24.29
N GLU A 71 -9.97 2.54 23.01
CA GLU A 71 -9.12 3.67 22.63
C GLU A 71 -9.88 4.98 22.91
N ARG A 72 -9.20 5.90 23.61
CA ARG A 72 -9.70 7.20 24.03
C ARG A 72 -8.65 8.28 23.77
N ILE A 73 -9.10 9.48 23.42
CA ILE A 73 -8.23 10.65 23.32
C ILE A 73 -8.22 11.32 24.68
N VAL A 74 -7.02 11.57 25.21
CA VAL A 74 -6.79 12.13 26.54
C VAL A 74 -5.76 13.27 26.47
N PRO A 75 -5.81 14.25 27.39
CA PRO A 75 -4.90 15.39 27.39
C PRO A 75 -3.42 14.99 27.58
N GLY A 76 -2.51 15.64 26.87
CA GLY A 76 -1.07 15.42 26.96
C GLY A 76 -0.52 14.35 26.00
N GLN A 77 0.81 14.28 25.96
CA GLN A 77 1.55 13.33 25.13
C GLN A 77 1.44 11.90 25.67
N ALA A 78 1.87 10.91 24.87
CA ALA A 78 1.94 9.54 25.35
C ALA A 78 2.90 9.39 26.54
N LYS A 79 2.53 8.57 27.52
CA LYS A 79 3.25 8.39 28.80
C LYS A 79 4.77 8.21 28.55
N PRO A 80 5.63 9.13 29.03
CA PRO A 80 7.06 9.06 28.76
C PRO A 80 7.71 7.77 29.29
N SER A 81 8.61 7.18 28.50
CA SER A 81 9.42 6.04 28.94
C SER A 81 10.63 6.52 29.73
N GLY A 82 10.60 6.43 31.06
CA GLY A 82 11.72 6.81 31.93
C GLY A 82 11.46 6.53 33.41
N SER A 83 12.49 6.69 34.24
CA SER A 83 12.45 6.48 35.70
C SER A 83 12.03 7.73 36.50
N GLY A 84 11.73 8.85 35.84
CA GLY A 84 11.21 10.06 36.49
C GLY A 84 9.74 9.94 36.91
N LEU A 85 9.31 10.77 37.85
CA LEU A 85 7.89 10.95 38.17
C LEU A 85 7.27 11.84 37.08
N ASN A 86 6.26 11.32 36.38
CA ASN A 86 5.65 11.98 35.22
C ASN A 86 4.13 11.87 35.29
N PRO A 87 3.46 12.48 36.29
CA PRO A 87 2.00 12.40 36.44
C PRO A 87 1.30 13.02 35.22
N CYS A 88 0.43 12.23 34.58
CA CYS A 88 -0.44 12.68 33.50
C CYS A 88 -1.65 13.45 34.07
N PHE A 89 -2.39 14.16 33.21
CA PHE A 89 -3.51 15.02 33.61
C PHE A 89 -4.85 14.28 33.44
N LEU A 90 -5.50 13.93 34.56
CA LEU A 90 -6.79 13.22 34.65
C LEU A 90 -6.88 11.80 34.06
N TRP A 91 -5.76 11.24 33.60
CA TRP A 91 -5.60 9.84 33.21
C TRP A 91 -4.22 9.35 33.62
N ASP A 92 -4.06 8.10 34.03
CA ASP A 92 -2.76 7.48 34.27
C ASP A 92 -2.89 5.96 34.53
N ASN A 93 -1.80 5.29 34.91
CA ASN A 93 -1.86 3.90 35.37
C ASN A 93 -2.34 3.81 36.85
N PRO A 94 -2.68 2.62 37.37
CA PRO A 94 -3.17 2.45 38.74
C PRO A 94 -2.22 2.93 39.85
N ALA A 95 -0.90 2.98 39.60
CA ALA A 95 0.07 3.48 40.58
C ALA A 95 -0.04 5.00 40.78
N TYR A 96 -0.26 5.75 39.69
CA TYR A 96 -0.47 7.19 39.74
C TYR A 96 -1.90 7.59 40.14
N LEU A 97 -2.93 6.84 39.69
CA LEU A 97 -4.34 7.20 39.98
C LEU A 97 -4.83 6.75 41.36
N LEU A 98 -4.34 5.61 41.88
CA LEU A 98 -4.89 4.93 43.05
C LEU A 98 -3.83 4.54 44.09
N GLY A 99 -2.55 4.85 43.86
CA GLY A 99 -1.44 4.48 44.75
C GLY A 99 -1.05 3.01 44.72
N LEU A 100 -1.46 2.26 43.69
CA LEU A 100 -1.34 0.80 43.67
C LEU A 100 0.03 0.33 43.12
N PRO A 101 0.81 -0.45 43.89
CA PRO A 101 2.05 -1.02 43.40
C PRO A 101 1.81 -2.06 42.32
N ALA A 102 2.71 -2.12 41.34
CA ALA A 102 2.70 -3.17 40.32
C ALA A 102 2.98 -4.58 40.87
N ASP A 103 3.46 -4.65 42.11
CA ASP A 103 3.73 -5.87 42.87
C ASP A 103 3.81 -5.47 44.36
N PRO A 104 2.82 -5.86 45.19
CA PRO A 104 2.73 -5.46 46.60
C PRO A 104 3.81 -6.05 47.53
N GLU A 105 4.53 -7.10 47.10
CA GLU A 105 5.56 -7.75 47.92
C GLU A 105 6.93 -7.05 47.81
N ASP A 106 7.10 -6.15 46.85
CA ASP A 106 8.33 -5.39 46.60
C ASP A 106 8.24 -3.98 47.19
N GLU A 107 8.88 -3.76 48.34
CA GLU A 107 8.94 -2.48 49.06
C GLU A 107 9.31 -1.28 48.15
N LYS A 108 10.16 -1.47 47.14
CA LYS A 108 10.55 -0.39 46.22
C LYS A 108 9.41 0.01 45.28
N LYS A 109 8.60 -0.96 44.85
CA LYS A 109 7.41 -0.69 44.03
C LYS A 109 6.27 -0.11 44.86
N VAL A 110 6.14 -0.52 46.13
CA VAL A 110 5.22 0.10 47.11
C VAL A 110 5.58 1.57 47.34
N ALA A 111 6.83 1.86 47.69
CA ALA A 111 7.31 3.24 47.85
C ALA A 111 7.11 4.05 46.57
N ARG A 112 7.43 3.47 45.41
CA ARG A 112 7.28 4.15 44.12
C ARG A 112 5.83 4.45 43.73
N ALA A 113 4.87 3.59 44.11
CA ALA A 113 3.46 3.86 43.86
C ALA A 113 2.95 5.00 44.76
N ALA A 114 3.37 5.06 46.02
CA ALA A 114 3.08 6.17 46.92
C ALA A 114 3.65 7.50 46.40
N GLU A 115 4.91 7.52 45.94
CA GLU A 115 5.52 8.69 45.25
C GLU A 115 4.71 9.11 44.01
N SER A 116 4.28 8.14 43.19
CA SER A 116 3.55 8.39 41.94
C SER A 116 2.19 9.01 42.19
N PHE A 117 1.45 8.47 43.16
CA PHE A 117 0.16 9.02 43.59
C PHE A 117 0.30 10.40 44.24
N ALA A 118 1.30 10.60 45.11
CA ALA A 118 1.58 11.90 45.72
C ALA A 118 1.89 12.98 44.66
N ALA A 119 2.71 12.66 43.65
CA ALA A 119 3.02 13.56 42.55
C ALA A 119 1.80 13.85 41.66
N LEU A 120 0.90 12.88 41.45
CA LEU A 120 -0.36 13.12 40.74
C LEU A 120 -1.29 14.04 41.55
N ARG A 121 -1.44 13.80 42.85
CA ARG A 121 -2.21 14.64 43.76
C ARG A 121 -1.71 16.08 43.77
N GLU A 122 -0.42 16.29 44.06
CA GLU A 122 0.19 17.62 44.10
C GLU A 122 -0.04 18.39 42.80
N ARG A 123 0.16 17.72 41.65
CA ARG A 123 -0.11 18.31 40.32
C ARG A 123 -1.56 18.76 40.15
N HIS A 124 -2.55 18.01 40.62
CA HIS A 124 -3.96 18.36 40.40
C HIS A 124 -4.45 19.43 41.38
N LEU A 125 -4.05 19.35 42.66
CA LEU A 125 -4.38 20.37 43.66
C LEU A 125 -3.83 21.75 43.28
N ALA A 126 -2.64 21.81 42.70
CA ALA A 126 -2.05 23.06 42.18
C ALA A 126 -2.82 23.70 41.01
N LEU A 127 -3.82 23.01 40.44
CA LEU A 127 -4.62 23.46 39.30
C LEU A 127 -6.11 23.65 39.64
N GLU A 128 -6.57 23.29 40.84
CA GLU A 128 -7.99 23.29 41.23
C GLU A 128 -8.63 24.69 41.08
N GLU A 129 -7.99 25.73 41.63
CA GLU A 129 -8.44 27.12 41.54
C GLU A 129 -8.44 27.67 40.10
N ALA A 130 -7.50 27.22 39.26
CA ALA A 130 -7.33 27.72 37.90
C ALA A 130 -8.28 27.08 36.87
N ILE A 131 -8.87 25.93 37.21
CA ILE A 131 -9.80 25.18 36.35
C ILE A 131 -11.27 25.52 36.66
N ASP A 132 -11.59 25.81 37.92
CA ASP A 132 -12.93 26.22 38.39
C ASP A 132 -14.09 25.34 37.83
N ASP A 133 -13.96 24.02 37.97
CA ASP A 133 -14.98 23.04 37.58
C ASP A 133 -15.27 22.06 38.72
N ALA A 134 -16.56 21.83 38.98
CA ALA A 134 -17.02 20.96 40.05
C ALA A 134 -16.58 19.49 39.89
N GLY A 135 -16.42 19.00 38.66
CA GLY A 135 -15.92 17.65 38.40
C GLY A 135 -14.41 17.53 38.61
N TYR A 136 -13.66 18.58 38.27
CA TYR A 136 -12.24 18.67 38.61
C TYR A 136 -12.02 18.76 40.12
N ALA A 137 -12.83 19.57 40.81
CA ALA A 137 -12.82 19.67 42.26
C ALA A 137 -13.10 18.31 42.92
N ALA A 138 -14.10 17.55 42.47
CA ALA A 138 -14.37 16.20 42.97
C ALA A 138 -13.14 15.26 42.83
N VAL A 139 -12.38 15.35 41.73
CA VAL A 139 -11.11 14.61 41.59
C VAL A 139 -10.07 15.10 42.60
N CYS A 140 -9.98 16.40 42.87
CA CYS A 140 -9.07 16.96 43.88
C CYS A 140 -9.42 16.49 45.30
N ARG A 141 -10.71 16.53 45.67
CA ARG A 141 -11.21 15.99 46.95
C ARG A 141 -10.94 14.48 47.07
N PHE A 142 -11.14 13.71 45.99
CA PHE A 142 -10.76 12.29 45.94
C PHE A 142 -9.27 12.08 46.21
N LEU A 143 -8.38 12.79 45.50
CA LEU A 143 -6.94 12.61 45.62
C LEU A 143 -6.42 12.97 47.02
N GLU A 144 -7.03 13.93 47.72
CA GLU A 144 -6.73 14.21 49.13
C GLU A 144 -7.22 13.14 50.11
N ALA A 145 -8.45 12.67 49.94
CA ALA A 145 -9.11 11.79 50.91
C ALA A 145 -8.91 10.28 50.65
N TRP A 146 -8.40 9.90 49.48
CA TRP A 146 -8.23 8.50 49.08
C TRP A 146 -7.11 7.80 49.88
N ASP A 147 -7.44 6.60 50.34
CA ASP A 147 -6.52 5.68 50.99
C ASP A 147 -6.49 4.37 50.19
N PRO A 148 -5.35 3.99 49.59
CA PRO A 148 -5.21 2.75 48.82
C PRO A 148 -5.61 1.49 49.60
N ALA A 149 -5.56 1.51 50.94
CA ALA A 149 -5.99 0.38 51.77
C ALA A 149 -7.50 0.07 51.67
N ARG A 150 -8.31 0.99 51.14
CA ARG A 150 -9.77 0.81 50.90
C ARG A 150 -10.11 0.10 49.59
N LEU A 151 -9.12 -0.15 48.73
CA LEU A 151 -9.35 -0.80 47.43
C LEU A 151 -9.99 -2.21 47.53
N PRO A 152 -9.65 -3.10 48.48
CA PRO A 152 -10.20 -4.46 48.53
C PRO A 152 -11.73 -4.52 48.61
N ASP A 153 -12.33 -3.51 49.25
CA ASP A 153 -13.78 -3.36 49.45
C ASP A 153 -14.46 -2.51 48.36
N THR A 154 -13.69 -1.98 47.40
CA THR A 154 -14.20 -1.11 46.32
C THR A 154 -14.91 -1.94 45.23
N PRO A 155 -16.16 -1.62 44.85
CA PRO A 155 -16.86 -2.29 43.75
C PRO A 155 -16.12 -2.18 42.42
N GLY A 156 -16.04 -3.28 41.67
CA GLY A 156 -15.43 -3.33 40.35
C GLY A 156 -13.89 -3.32 40.34
N ARG A 157 -13.22 -3.49 41.49
CA ARG A 157 -11.74 -3.46 41.60
C ARG A 157 -11.03 -4.43 40.64
N GLU A 158 -11.66 -5.54 40.26
CA GLU A 158 -11.17 -6.51 39.29
C GLU A 158 -10.92 -5.92 37.88
N ASN A 159 -11.51 -4.77 37.57
CA ASN A 159 -11.25 -4.04 36.32
C ASN A 159 -9.83 -3.42 36.27
N LEU A 160 -9.11 -3.38 37.39
CA LEU A 160 -7.73 -2.90 37.48
C LEU A 160 -6.69 -3.96 37.07
N ASP A 161 -7.07 -5.24 37.01
CA ASP A 161 -6.18 -6.35 36.63
C ASP A 161 -5.87 -6.37 35.11
N GLY A 162 -6.56 -5.52 34.34
CA GLY A 162 -6.42 -5.39 32.88
C GLY A 162 -5.32 -4.41 32.44
N PRO A 163 -4.60 -4.67 31.33
CA PRO A 163 -3.56 -3.79 30.83
C PRO A 163 -4.16 -2.51 30.23
N GLY A 164 -3.80 -1.34 30.77
CA GLY A 164 -4.23 -0.05 30.24
C GLY A 164 -4.00 1.10 31.22
N PHE A 165 -4.67 2.22 30.93
CA PHE A 165 -4.74 3.40 31.78
C PHE A 165 -6.19 3.58 32.29
N GLY A 166 -6.34 4.32 33.38
CA GLY A 166 -7.62 4.79 33.88
C GLY A 166 -7.89 6.25 33.54
N VAL A 167 -9.14 6.68 33.73
CA VAL A 167 -9.63 8.06 33.64
C VAL A 167 -10.59 8.33 34.82
N PHE A 168 -10.88 9.59 35.12
CA PHE A 168 -11.91 9.96 36.12
C PHE A 168 -13.28 10.21 35.47
N ARG A 169 -14.37 9.92 36.19
CA ARG A 169 -15.76 10.16 35.80
C ARG A 169 -16.62 10.53 37.02
N LEU A 170 -17.65 11.34 36.84
CA LEU A 170 -18.68 11.56 37.86
C LEU A 170 -19.84 10.57 37.75
N SER A 171 -20.38 10.17 38.89
CA SER A 171 -21.61 9.39 39.05
C SER A 171 -22.76 10.08 38.30
N GLY A 172 -23.48 9.33 37.45
CA GLY A 172 -24.56 9.85 36.62
C GLY A 172 -24.17 10.59 35.32
N GLU A 173 -22.89 10.88 35.08
CA GLU A 173 -22.44 11.51 33.82
C GLU A 173 -21.97 10.48 32.76
N ARG A 174 -22.25 10.77 31.48
CA ARG A 174 -21.76 9.95 30.34
C ARG A 174 -20.34 10.30 29.90
N GLN A 175 -19.88 11.53 30.15
CA GLN A 175 -18.56 12.05 29.78
C GLN A 175 -17.55 11.77 30.90
N ASP A 176 -16.26 11.75 30.55
CA ASP A 176 -15.17 11.63 31.51
C ASP A 176 -14.70 13.05 31.94
N VAL A 177 -14.08 13.19 33.13
CA VAL A 177 -13.80 14.53 33.71
C VAL A 177 -12.88 15.37 32.80
N HIS A 178 -11.97 14.73 32.07
CA HIS A 178 -11.09 15.39 31.10
C HIS A 178 -11.78 15.86 29.82
N GLU A 179 -13.02 15.43 29.57
CA GLU A 179 -13.85 15.83 28.41
C GLU A 179 -14.76 17.03 28.74
N ARG A 180 -14.82 17.45 30.01
CA ARG A 180 -15.68 18.55 30.47
C ARG A 180 -15.24 19.89 29.85
N PRO A 181 -16.14 20.74 29.35
CA PRO A 181 -15.77 21.93 28.57
C PRO A 181 -14.80 22.90 29.25
N ALA A 182 -14.93 23.14 30.56
CA ALA A 182 -14.02 23.99 31.32
C ALA A 182 -12.60 23.39 31.42
N VAL A 183 -12.52 22.07 31.65
CA VAL A 183 -11.27 21.32 31.75
C VAL A 183 -10.55 21.24 30.40
N ASP A 184 -11.28 20.98 29.31
CA ASP A 184 -10.74 21.01 27.94
C ASP A 184 -10.23 22.41 27.56
N ALA A 185 -11.02 23.46 27.86
CA ALA A 185 -10.65 24.84 27.59
C ALA A 185 -9.40 25.27 28.37
N PHE A 186 -9.32 24.93 29.66
CA PHE A 186 -8.13 25.16 30.47
C PHE A 186 -6.91 24.46 29.87
N TRP A 187 -7.01 23.15 29.58
CA TRP A 187 -5.90 22.39 29.02
C TRP A 187 -5.39 23.01 27.71
N ARG A 188 -6.30 23.41 26.81
CA ARG A 188 -5.95 24.06 25.55
C ARG A 188 -5.28 25.41 25.73
N ALA A 189 -5.72 26.23 26.70
CA ALA A 189 -5.05 27.48 27.02
C ALA A 189 -3.59 27.27 27.45
N THR A 190 -3.27 26.17 28.14
CA THR A 190 -1.87 25.83 28.49
C THR A 190 -1.00 25.48 27.27
N LEU A 191 -1.59 25.05 26.15
CA LEU A 191 -0.89 24.74 24.90
C LEU A 191 -0.62 25.99 24.04
N GLU A 192 -1.43 27.04 24.23
CA GLU A 192 -1.35 28.31 23.49
C GLU A 192 -0.50 29.37 24.22
N ALA A 193 -0.13 29.12 25.49
CA ALA A 193 0.72 29.99 26.28
C ALA A 193 2.12 30.20 25.64
N PRO A 194 2.64 31.45 25.58
CA PRO A 194 3.98 31.70 25.05
C PRO A 194 5.07 30.95 25.81
N ALA A 195 6.05 30.40 25.08
CA ALA A 195 7.18 29.67 25.65
C ALA A 195 8.00 30.49 26.67
N ASP A 196 7.94 31.83 26.59
CA ASP A 196 8.59 32.76 27.52
C ASP A 196 8.05 32.66 28.96
N ALA A 197 6.85 32.09 29.17
CA ALA A 197 6.30 31.85 30.51
C ALA A 197 6.87 30.59 31.19
N ALA A 198 7.48 29.67 30.42
CA ALA A 198 8.12 28.47 30.94
C ALA A 198 9.61 28.73 31.26
N ALA A 199 9.88 29.66 32.17
CA ALA A 199 11.24 30.05 32.54
C ALA A 199 11.93 28.97 33.42
N GLY A 200 12.45 27.91 32.79
CA GLY A 200 13.30 26.89 33.39
C GLY A 200 14.23 26.24 32.36
N ASP A 201 15.32 25.61 32.81
CA ASP A 201 16.38 25.05 31.94
C ASP A 201 15.91 23.94 30.96
N ASP A 202 14.70 23.40 31.15
CA ASP A 202 14.07 22.38 30.28
C ASP A 202 13.18 22.97 29.16
N ALA A 203 13.06 24.29 29.02
CA ALA A 203 12.21 24.92 28.02
C ALA A 203 12.68 24.65 26.58
N ALA A 204 11.78 24.14 25.73
CA ALA A 204 12.09 23.86 24.33
C ALA A 204 12.50 25.15 23.58
N PRO A 205 13.70 25.21 22.96
CA PRO A 205 14.20 26.43 22.35
C PRO A 205 13.29 26.87 21.20
N ALA A 206 12.88 28.14 21.22
CA ALA A 206 12.07 28.71 20.16
C ALA A 206 12.87 28.87 18.85
N GLY A 207 12.21 28.63 17.71
CA GLY A 207 12.82 28.83 16.40
C GLY A 207 11.84 28.65 15.24
N MET A 208 12.28 28.98 14.02
CA MET A 208 11.48 28.82 12.82
C MET A 208 11.37 27.34 12.41
N CYS A 209 10.14 26.84 12.30
CA CYS A 209 9.87 25.50 11.82
C CYS A 209 10.02 25.39 10.30
N LEU A 210 10.88 24.47 9.82
CA LEU A 210 11.10 24.20 8.40
C LEU A 210 9.92 23.52 7.67
N VAL A 211 8.91 23.05 8.42
CA VAL A 211 7.70 22.42 7.87
C VAL A 211 6.59 23.45 7.61
N THR A 212 6.43 24.44 8.49
CA THR A 212 5.32 25.41 8.46
C THR A 212 5.74 26.84 8.17
N GLY A 213 7.03 27.16 8.26
CA GLY A 213 7.57 28.53 8.17
C GLY A 213 7.27 29.41 9.39
N ARG A 214 6.60 28.89 10.43
CA ARG A 214 6.22 29.65 11.63
C ARG A 214 7.25 29.47 12.75
N THR A 215 7.45 30.51 13.56
CA THR A 215 8.26 30.44 14.79
C THR A 215 7.46 29.82 15.92
N GLY A 216 8.08 28.96 16.73
CA GLY A 216 7.48 28.33 17.91
C GLY A 216 8.47 27.41 18.64
N PRO A 217 8.04 26.69 19.69
CA PRO A 217 8.88 25.73 20.41
C PRO A 217 9.32 24.59 19.46
N LEU A 218 10.63 24.31 19.41
CA LEU A 218 11.20 23.27 18.56
C LEU A 218 11.18 21.90 19.23
N ALA A 219 10.65 20.91 18.52
CA ALA A 219 10.57 19.53 18.97
C ALA A 219 11.96 18.91 19.19
N ARG A 220 12.33 18.60 20.44
CA ARG A 220 13.56 17.87 20.74
C ARG A 220 13.56 16.46 20.14
N LEU A 221 12.40 15.80 20.19
CA LEU A 221 12.11 14.50 19.56
C LEU A 221 10.78 14.61 18.81
N HIS A 222 10.66 13.93 17.66
CA HIS A 222 9.44 13.95 16.86
C HIS A 222 8.48 12.84 17.29
N GLU A 223 7.62 13.13 18.26
CA GLU A 223 6.59 12.22 18.78
C GLU A 223 5.21 12.52 18.16
N PRO A 224 4.26 11.56 18.13
CA PRO A 224 4.40 10.16 18.56
C PRO A 224 5.27 9.31 17.62
N LYS A 225 6.10 8.42 18.17
CA LYS A 225 6.87 7.41 17.42
C LYS A 225 5.99 6.68 16.38
N ILE A 226 6.57 6.43 15.20
CA ILE A 226 5.90 5.80 14.08
C ILE A 226 5.85 4.29 14.29
N LYS A 227 4.64 3.74 14.43
CA LYS A 227 4.35 2.32 14.64
C LYS A 227 3.74 1.71 13.37
N GLY A 228 3.67 0.39 13.28
CA GLY A 228 3.04 -0.31 12.14
C GLY A 228 3.91 -0.49 10.89
N VAL A 229 5.17 -0.02 10.88
CA VAL A 229 6.15 -0.36 9.83
C VAL A 229 6.62 -1.80 10.02
N LEU A 230 6.43 -2.65 9.00
CA LEU A 230 6.78 -4.07 9.06
C LEU A 230 8.27 -4.27 9.33
N GLY A 231 8.60 -5.14 10.29
CA GLY A 231 9.98 -5.39 10.72
C GLY A 231 10.60 -4.27 11.57
N GLY A 232 9.84 -3.21 11.90
CA GLY A 232 10.24 -2.18 12.85
C GLY A 232 10.05 -2.61 14.31
N GLN A 233 10.55 -1.78 15.24
CA GLN A 233 10.33 -1.98 16.67
C GLN A 233 8.86 -1.79 17.04
N SER A 234 8.33 -2.62 17.95
CA SER A 234 6.95 -2.54 18.44
C SER A 234 6.66 -1.26 19.22
N SER A 235 7.68 -0.66 19.84
CA SER A 235 7.66 0.67 20.46
C SER A 235 7.55 1.83 19.45
N GLY A 236 7.75 1.55 18.16
CA GLY A 236 7.82 2.53 17.08
C GLY A 236 9.21 3.14 16.89
N GLY A 237 9.42 3.76 15.73
CA GLY A 237 10.68 4.41 15.35
C GLY A 237 10.52 5.88 14.95
N LEU A 238 11.63 6.59 14.81
CA LEU A 238 11.66 8.01 14.45
C LEU A 238 12.10 8.22 12.99
N ILE A 239 11.44 9.14 12.27
CA ILE A 239 11.87 9.58 10.93
C ILE A 239 13.02 10.60 11.03
N VAL A 240 12.93 11.53 11.96
CA VAL A 240 13.98 12.52 12.28
C VAL A 240 14.47 12.24 13.70
N SER A 241 15.76 11.97 13.86
CA SER A 241 16.38 11.73 15.18
C SER A 241 17.89 11.94 15.13
N PHE A 242 18.44 12.52 16.20
CA PHE A 242 19.86 12.83 16.36
C PHE A 242 20.37 12.25 17.68
N ASN A 243 20.54 10.93 17.72
CA ASN A 243 20.86 10.17 18.94
C ASN A 243 22.37 9.88 19.14
N ASP A 244 23.24 10.58 18.40
CA ASP A 244 24.70 10.50 18.51
C ASP A 244 25.29 11.83 18.02
N SER A 245 26.40 12.23 18.64
CA SER A 245 27.28 13.33 18.25
C SER A 245 27.62 13.36 16.76
N ALA A 246 27.84 12.18 16.14
CA ALA A 246 28.20 12.05 14.73
C ALA A 246 27.09 12.50 13.76
N TYR A 247 25.85 12.70 14.24
CA TYR A 247 24.73 13.19 13.43
C TYR A 247 24.51 14.70 13.56
N LEU A 248 25.23 15.39 14.44
CA LEU A 248 25.08 16.83 14.70
C LEU A 248 25.85 17.66 13.67
N SER A 249 25.30 18.82 13.31
CA SER A 249 25.93 19.76 12.37
C SER A 249 25.81 21.20 12.88
N GLN A 250 26.68 22.09 12.38
CA GLN A 250 26.66 23.53 12.69
C GLN A 250 26.62 23.90 14.19
N GLY A 251 27.13 23.01 15.06
CA GLY A 251 27.07 23.21 16.53
C GLY A 251 25.69 23.01 17.17
N HIS A 252 24.69 22.58 16.40
CA HIS A 252 23.33 22.33 16.91
C HIS A 252 23.22 20.94 17.54
N THR A 253 22.56 20.83 18.71
CA THR A 253 22.16 19.55 19.31
C THR A 253 20.68 19.27 19.09
N ASP A 254 20.32 17.97 19.08
CA ASP A 254 18.93 17.49 19.05
C ASP A 254 18.11 18.06 17.86
N GLY A 255 16.83 18.32 18.06
CA GLY A 255 15.92 18.86 17.04
C GLY A 255 16.34 20.18 16.38
N ARG A 256 17.28 20.94 16.97
CA ARG A 256 17.85 22.15 16.34
C ARG A 256 18.61 21.83 15.05
N ASN A 257 19.04 20.58 14.86
CA ASN A 257 19.70 20.13 13.64
C ASN A 257 18.72 19.87 12.47
N ALA A 258 17.41 19.83 12.74
CA ALA A 258 16.34 19.90 11.72
C ALA A 258 15.09 20.62 12.28
N PRO A 259 15.14 21.96 12.45
CA PRO A 259 14.15 22.73 13.19
C PRO A 259 12.70 22.45 12.77
N THR A 260 11.96 21.76 13.63
CA THR A 260 10.55 21.42 13.44
C THR A 260 9.81 21.78 14.72
N SER A 261 8.70 22.51 14.64
CA SER A 261 7.94 22.85 15.84
C SER A 261 7.23 21.61 16.40
N GLU A 262 6.98 21.59 17.71
CA GLU A 262 6.26 20.49 18.38
C GLU A 262 4.92 20.19 17.71
N ALA A 263 4.12 21.21 17.40
CA ALA A 263 2.86 21.07 16.69
C ALA A 263 3.02 20.41 15.30
N ALA A 264 4.04 20.81 14.53
CA ALA A 264 4.28 20.23 13.20
C ALA A 264 4.80 18.79 13.28
N ALA A 265 5.65 18.50 14.28
CA ALA A 265 6.16 17.15 14.54
C ALA A 265 5.02 16.20 14.93
N PHE A 266 4.18 16.63 15.87
CA PHE A 266 2.97 15.92 16.28
C PHE A 266 2.03 15.67 15.09
N ALA A 267 1.71 16.71 14.32
CA ALA A 267 0.80 16.63 13.19
C ALA A 267 1.22 15.54 12.19
N TYR A 268 2.46 15.60 11.69
CA TYR A 268 2.90 14.64 10.67
C TYR A 268 3.03 13.21 11.25
N CYS A 269 3.47 13.07 12.51
CA CYS A 269 3.60 11.78 13.18
C CYS A 269 2.24 11.11 13.44
N THR A 270 1.25 11.89 13.86
CA THR A 270 -0.12 11.42 14.10
C THR A 270 -0.82 11.04 12.79
N ALA A 271 -0.72 11.85 11.73
CA ALA A 271 -1.24 11.48 10.40
C ALA A 271 -0.57 10.21 9.84
N LEU A 272 0.74 10.04 10.02
CA LEU A 272 1.42 8.85 9.51
C LEU A 272 1.04 7.58 10.30
N ASN A 273 0.89 7.68 11.63
CA ASN A 273 0.39 6.56 12.44
C ASN A 273 -1.05 6.19 12.06
N HIS A 274 -1.92 7.18 11.80
CA HIS A 274 -3.28 6.95 11.28
C HIS A 274 -3.25 6.17 9.94
N LEU A 275 -2.44 6.65 8.97
CA LEU A 275 -2.29 5.98 7.67
C LEU A 275 -1.66 4.58 7.74
N LEU A 276 -0.83 4.30 8.75
CA LEU A 276 -0.24 2.98 9.00
C LEU A 276 -1.18 2.05 9.78
N GLY A 277 -2.15 2.60 10.51
CA GLY A 277 -3.22 1.87 11.19
C GLY A 277 -4.36 1.44 10.26
N ASP A 278 -4.73 2.30 9.30
CA ASP A 278 -5.76 2.01 8.31
C ASP A 278 -5.24 1.12 7.17
N GLU A 279 -5.86 -0.05 7.00
CA GLU A 279 -5.52 -1.00 5.93
C GLU A 279 -5.91 -0.49 4.54
N ARG A 280 -6.87 0.44 4.45
CA ARG A 280 -7.30 1.06 3.19
C ARG A 280 -6.30 2.10 2.67
N SER A 281 -5.39 2.58 3.50
CA SER A 281 -4.31 3.49 3.14
C SER A 281 -2.94 2.83 3.14
N ARG A 282 -2.83 1.51 3.34
CA ARG A 282 -1.55 0.80 3.51
C ARG A 282 -1.39 -0.37 2.54
N ILE A 283 -0.24 -0.43 1.87
CA ILE A 283 0.18 -1.57 1.04
C ILE A 283 1.55 -2.09 1.47
N ARG A 284 1.90 -3.28 1.00
CA ARG A 284 3.24 -3.86 1.12
C ARG A 284 3.89 -3.96 -0.24
N LEU A 285 5.22 -3.81 -0.29
CA LEU A 285 6.09 -4.00 -1.46
C LEU A 285 7.37 -4.73 -1.03
N GLY A 286 7.46 -6.04 -1.26
CA GLY A 286 8.59 -6.84 -0.77
C GLY A 286 8.87 -6.67 0.73
N ASP A 287 9.93 -5.92 1.06
CA ASP A 287 10.37 -5.55 2.42
C ASP A 287 9.85 -4.18 2.91
N THR A 288 9.22 -3.40 2.05
CA THR A 288 8.85 -2.00 2.26
C THR A 288 7.36 -1.87 2.59
N THR A 289 7.03 -1.14 3.66
CA THR A 289 5.66 -0.76 4.03
C THR A 289 5.34 0.57 3.37
N CYS A 290 4.22 0.71 2.66
CA CYS A 290 3.88 1.98 2.02
C CYS A 290 2.51 2.48 2.44
N VAL A 291 2.38 3.81 2.52
CA VAL A 291 1.10 4.49 2.78
C VAL A 291 0.69 5.40 1.63
N LEU A 292 -0.62 5.49 1.39
CA LEU A 292 -1.25 6.22 0.30
C LEU A 292 -2.28 7.21 0.86
N TRP A 293 -2.23 8.47 0.41
CA TRP A 293 -3.24 9.47 0.75
C TRP A 293 -3.41 10.50 -0.36
N SER A 294 -4.46 11.33 -0.27
CA SER A 294 -4.72 12.43 -1.19
C SER A 294 -5.01 13.74 -0.44
N GLU A 295 -5.27 14.80 -1.21
CA GLU A 295 -5.71 16.09 -0.67
C GLU A 295 -7.16 16.13 -0.21
N ARG A 296 -8.00 15.18 -0.63
CA ARG A 296 -9.40 15.15 -0.17
C ARG A 296 -9.61 14.16 0.96
N ALA A 297 -10.64 14.51 1.72
CA ALA A 297 -10.91 14.00 3.05
C ALA A 297 -11.99 12.90 3.01
N SER A 298 -12.97 13.01 2.10
CA SER A 298 -14.02 12.02 1.79
C SER A 298 -13.52 10.76 1.05
N ASN A 299 -12.21 10.61 0.92
CA ASN A 299 -11.48 9.92 -0.14
C ASN A 299 -11.94 8.48 -0.51
N PRO A 300 -12.79 8.28 -1.55
CA PRO A 300 -13.05 6.94 -2.10
C PRO A 300 -11.86 6.44 -2.94
N ILE A 301 -10.98 7.37 -3.36
CA ILE A 301 -9.82 7.08 -4.21
C ILE A 301 -8.67 6.44 -3.43
N ALA A 302 -8.55 6.59 -2.10
CA ALA A 302 -7.58 5.80 -1.33
C ALA A 302 -7.92 4.30 -1.32
N PRO A 303 -9.15 3.87 -0.95
CA PRO A 303 -9.58 2.48 -1.13
C PRO A 303 -9.44 1.99 -2.57
N LEU A 304 -9.86 2.79 -3.57
CA LEU A 304 -9.73 2.42 -4.98
C LEU A 304 -8.28 2.28 -5.43
N ALA A 305 -7.39 3.21 -5.07
CA ALA A 305 -5.98 3.18 -5.44
C ALA A 305 -5.22 2.09 -4.68
N THR A 306 -5.50 1.88 -3.39
CA THR A 306 -4.97 0.77 -2.59
C THR A 306 -5.46 -0.57 -3.15
N GLY A 307 -6.73 -0.67 -3.52
CA GLY A 307 -7.32 -1.85 -4.15
C GLY A 307 -6.72 -2.14 -5.53
N LEU A 308 -6.62 -1.12 -6.39
CA LEU A 308 -5.94 -1.20 -7.69
C LEU A 308 -4.50 -1.65 -7.49
N VAL A 309 -3.73 -0.95 -6.66
CA VAL A 309 -2.32 -1.26 -6.41
C VAL A 309 -2.19 -2.66 -5.82
N ASN A 310 -3.05 -3.10 -4.90
CA ASN A 310 -3.02 -4.47 -4.38
C ASN A 310 -3.34 -5.52 -5.47
N ASP A 311 -4.36 -5.33 -6.30
CA ASP A 311 -4.69 -6.24 -7.42
C ASP A 311 -3.60 -6.26 -8.52
N PHE A 312 -2.95 -5.11 -8.76
CA PHE A 312 -1.82 -4.98 -9.69
C PHE A 312 -0.49 -5.45 -9.10
N LEU A 313 -0.31 -5.48 -7.78
CA LEU A 313 0.89 -6.03 -7.15
C LEU A 313 0.77 -7.54 -7.00
N TYR A 314 -0.30 -7.95 -6.32
CA TYR A 314 -0.60 -9.29 -5.89
C TYR A 314 -1.77 -9.78 -6.74
N ALA A 315 -1.55 -10.84 -7.53
CA ALA A 315 -2.67 -11.53 -8.16
C ALA A 315 -3.58 -12.06 -7.04
N ALA A 316 -4.74 -11.42 -6.84
CA ALA A 316 -5.56 -11.51 -5.64
C ALA A 316 -6.13 -12.93 -5.45
N ASN A 317 -5.35 -13.79 -4.77
CA ASN A 317 -5.70 -15.19 -4.50
C ASN A 317 -4.86 -15.86 -3.38
N LYS A 318 -4.07 -15.11 -2.59
CA LYS A 318 -3.21 -15.69 -1.51
C LYS A 318 -3.09 -14.89 -0.20
N SER A 319 -4.13 -14.15 0.19
CA SER A 319 -4.37 -13.83 1.61
C SER A 319 -5.63 -14.58 2.05
N GLY A 320 -5.47 -15.57 2.94
CA GLY A 320 -6.54 -16.47 3.41
C GLY A 320 -7.58 -15.84 4.35
N PHE A 321 -7.77 -14.53 4.25
CA PHE A 321 -8.81 -13.77 4.92
C PHE A 321 -9.47 -12.93 3.83
N ILE A 322 -10.61 -13.42 3.33
CA ILE A 322 -11.51 -12.58 2.56
C ILE A 322 -12.26 -11.74 3.59
N ASP A 323 -11.97 -10.44 3.65
CA ASP A 323 -12.90 -9.51 4.27
C ASP A 323 -14.11 -9.39 3.34
N ASP A 324 -15.22 -10.02 3.74
CA ASP A 324 -16.52 -9.89 3.08
C ASP A 324 -17.35 -8.75 3.68
N SER A 325 -16.71 -7.74 4.30
CA SER A 325 -17.36 -6.47 4.57
C SER A 325 -17.94 -5.87 3.28
N PRO A 326 -19.12 -5.22 3.32
CA PRO A 326 -19.72 -4.57 2.15
C PRO A 326 -18.74 -3.61 1.46
N THR A 327 -17.97 -2.84 2.25
CA THR A 327 -16.94 -1.93 1.76
C THR A 327 -15.78 -2.60 1.01
N ALA A 328 -15.39 -3.82 1.41
CA ALA A 328 -14.36 -4.59 0.70
C ALA A 328 -14.91 -5.22 -0.58
N HIS A 329 -16.22 -5.51 -0.65
CA HIS A 329 -16.88 -5.90 -1.89
C HIS A 329 -17.02 -4.72 -2.87
N GLU A 330 -17.50 -3.57 -2.41
CA GLU A 330 -17.60 -2.32 -3.19
C GLU A 330 -16.25 -1.91 -3.79
N THR A 331 -15.19 -1.94 -2.97
CA THR A 331 -13.82 -1.63 -3.43
C THR A 331 -13.38 -2.60 -4.53
N ARG A 332 -13.58 -3.92 -4.38
CA ARG A 332 -13.26 -4.92 -5.41
C ARG A 332 -14.02 -4.66 -6.73
N THR A 333 -15.31 -4.32 -6.64
CA THR A 333 -16.15 -4.03 -7.80
C THR A 333 -15.71 -2.75 -8.51
N ALA A 334 -15.40 -1.67 -7.78
CA ALA A 334 -14.89 -0.43 -8.34
C ALA A 334 -13.52 -0.60 -9.02
N VAL A 335 -12.60 -1.35 -8.39
CA VAL A 335 -11.30 -1.71 -8.98
C VAL A 335 -11.49 -2.48 -10.29
N SER A 336 -12.37 -3.48 -10.31
CA SER A 336 -12.64 -4.31 -11.50
C SER A 336 -13.31 -3.50 -12.63
N GLY A 337 -14.28 -2.64 -12.30
CA GLY A 337 -14.94 -1.76 -13.26
C GLY A 337 -13.97 -0.75 -13.88
N PHE A 338 -13.15 -0.11 -13.06
CA PHE A 338 -12.09 0.79 -13.53
C PHE A 338 -11.11 0.06 -14.46
N LEU A 339 -10.62 -1.11 -14.06
CA LEU A 339 -9.75 -1.98 -14.88
C LEU A 339 -10.37 -2.34 -16.23
N HIS A 340 -11.66 -2.66 -16.26
CA HIS A 340 -12.38 -3.00 -17.48
C HIS A 340 -12.46 -1.80 -18.44
N ARG A 341 -12.80 -0.60 -17.93
CA ARG A 341 -12.79 0.63 -18.73
C ARG A 341 -11.41 0.96 -19.30
N LEU A 342 -10.33 0.77 -18.53
CA LEU A 342 -8.96 1.03 -19.01
C LEU A 342 -8.57 0.17 -20.22
N ARG A 343 -9.06 -1.07 -20.28
CA ARG A 343 -8.88 -2.01 -21.40
C ARG A 343 -9.68 -1.62 -22.64
N GLN A 344 -10.84 -1.02 -22.46
CA GLN A 344 -11.63 -0.45 -23.56
C GLN A 344 -11.02 0.86 -24.13
N GLY A 345 -9.82 1.25 -23.69
CA GLY A 345 -9.16 2.49 -24.12
C GLY A 345 -9.80 3.76 -23.57
N LEU A 346 -10.84 3.66 -22.73
CA LEU A 346 -11.56 4.82 -22.21
C LEU A 346 -10.65 5.70 -21.34
N PRO A 347 -10.78 7.04 -21.42
CA PRO A 347 -9.93 7.94 -20.65
C PRO A 347 -10.02 7.65 -19.14
N ALA A 348 -8.85 7.43 -18.54
CA ALA A 348 -8.75 7.13 -17.12
C ALA A 348 -9.30 8.31 -16.28
N ALA A 349 -8.93 9.54 -16.64
CA ALA A 349 -9.41 10.78 -16.00
C ALA A 349 -10.91 11.08 -16.19
N GLN A 350 -11.64 10.32 -17.01
CA GLN A 350 -13.11 10.40 -17.18
C GLN A 350 -13.81 9.19 -16.52
N SER A 351 -13.21 8.69 -15.44
CA SER A 351 -13.76 7.67 -14.55
C SER A 351 -14.74 8.34 -13.58
N ALA A 352 -15.96 7.81 -13.46
CA ALA A 352 -16.89 8.25 -12.42
C ALA A 352 -16.36 7.90 -11.02
N GLU A 353 -15.48 6.91 -10.96
CA GLU A 353 -14.74 6.44 -9.78
C GLU A 353 -13.54 7.34 -9.41
N LEU A 354 -13.15 8.29 -10.29
CA LEU A 354 -12.11 9.30 -10.02
C LEU A 354 -12.72 10.70 -9.95
N GLU A 355 -13.36 10.97 -8.81
CA GLU A 355 -13.77 12.32 -8.44
C GLU A 355 -12.58 13.29 -8.48
N GLU A 356 -12.63 14.23 -9.43
CA GLU A 356 -11.66 15.33 -9.62
C GLU A 356 -10.19 14.85 -9.84
N PRO A 357 -9.78 14.53 -11.08
CA PRO A 357 -8.46 13.97 -11.42
C PRO A 357 -7.24 14.89 -11.15
N GLY A 358 -7.47 16.13 -10.73
CA GLY A 358 -6.43 17.13 -10.47
C GLY A 358 -5.80 17.08 -9.06
N HIS A 359 -6.43 16.39 -8.09
CA HIS A 359 -5.96 16.38 -6.69
C HIS A 359 -4.60 15.71 -6.52
N ARG A 360 -3.73 16.28 -5.67
CA ARG A 360 -2.44 15.65 -5.35
C ARG A 360 -2.68 14.32 -4.64
N PHE A 361 -1.97 13.30 -5.14
CA PHE A 361 -1.90 11.95 -4.61
C PHE A 361 -0.48 11.66 -4.14
N PHE A 362 -0.35 11.00 -3.00
CA PHE A 362 0.91 10.75 -2.33
C PHE A 362 1.09 9.26 -2.05
N LEU A 363 2.29 8.75 -2.31
CA LEU A 363 2.73 7.42 -1.89
C LEU A 363 4.09 7.54 -1.20
N LEU A 364 4.17 7.07 0.04
CA LEU A 364 5.39 7.08 0.86
C LEU A 364 5.82 5.66 1.20
N GLY A 365 7.02 5.27 0.76
CA GLY A 365 7.62 3.96 1.05
C GLY A 365 8.57 4.01 2.24
N LEU A 366 8.33 3.18 3.25
CA LEU A 366 9.02 3.11 4.53
C LEU A 366 9.67 1.75 4.76
N ALA A 367 10.88 1.75 5.31
CA ALA A 367 11.57 0.55 5.76
C ALA A 367 12.11 0.74 7.18
N PRO A 368 12.17 -0.33 8.00
CA PRO A 368 12.76 -0.26 9.34
C PRO A 368 14.28 -0.09 9.27
N ASN A 369 14.85 0.61 10.25
CA ASN A 369 16.29 0.76 10.44
C ASN A 369 16.61 0.92 11.94
N ALA A 370 16.61 -0.20 12.67
CA ALA A 370 16.66 -0.23 14.13
C ALA A 370 15.58 0.67 14.77
N ALA A 371 15.96 1.72 15.51
CA ALA A 371 15.04 2.69 16.11
C ALA A 371 14.58 3.82 15.16
N ARG A 372 15.03 3.79 13.90
CA ARG A 372 14.69 4.78 12.86
C ARG A 372 13.81 4.19 11.77
N ILE A 373 13.07 5.05 11.08
CA ILE A 373 12.32 4.71 9.87
C ILE A 373 13.02 5.34 8.65
N SER A 374 13.50 4.50 7.75
CA SER A 374 14.12 4.93 6.48
C SER A 374 13.07 5.16 5.41
N ILE A 375 13.07 6.34 4.80
CA ILE A 375 12.26 6.64 3.62
C ILE A 375 12.93 6.03 2.39
N ARG A 376 12.30 5.03 1.77
CA ARG A 376 12.77 4.38 0.53
C ARG A 376 12.49 5.24 -0.70
N PHE A 377 11.30 5.82 -0.75
CA PHE A 377 10.87 6.73 -1.81
C PHE A 377 9.65 7.55 -1.34
N PHE A 378 9.41 8.67 -2.01
CA PHE A 378 8.19 9.46 -1.90
C PHE A 378 7.76 9.91 -3.29
N LEU A 379 6.53 9.58 -3.66
CA LEU A 379 5.92 10.00 -4.91
C LEU A 379 4.80 11.00 -4.62
N ARG A 380 4.80 12.10 -5.37
CA ARG A 380 3.72 13.08 -5.44
C ARG A 380 3.29 13.18 -6.89
N SER A 381 2.03 12.83 -7.16
CA SER A 381 1.40 12.87 -8.49
C SER A 381 0.02 13.51 -8.36
N THR A 382 -0.82 13.44 -9.38
CA THR A 382 -2.28 13.57 -9.23
C THR A 382 -2.98 12.23 -9.36
N THR A 383 -4.24 12.15 -8.91
CA THR A 383 -5.11 10.98 -9.10
C THR A 383 -5.29 10.64 -10.59
N GLY A 384 -5.48 11.65 -11.45
CA GLY A 384 -5.55 11.49 -12.91
C GLY A 384 -4.26 10.95 -13.54
N ALA A 385 -3.11 11.56 -13.23
CA ALA A 385 -1.82 11.12 -13.79
C ALA A 385 -1.46 9.69 -13.32
N PHE A 386 -1.77 9.35 -12.06
CA PHE A 386 -1.64 7.98 -11.56
C PHE A 386 -2.49 6.99 -12.36
N ALA A 387 -3.77 7.34 -12.59
CA ALA A 387 -4.72 6.55 -13.35
C ALA A 387 -4.29 6.37 -14.82
N GLU A 388 -3.73 7.41 -15.44
CA GLU A 388 -3.18 7.37 -16.80
C GLU A 388 -1.93 6.50 -16.91
N HIS A 389 -1.00 6.58 -15.96
CA HIS A 389 0.17 5.69 -15.92
C HIS A 389 -0.24 4.22 -15.78
N LEU A 390 -1.28 3.95 -14.99
CA LEU A 390 -1.84 2.60 -14.81
C LEU A 390 -2.55 2.11 -16.08
N ALA A 391 -3.28 2.99 -16.77
CA ALA A 391 -3.87 2.71 -18.08
C ALA A 391 -2.81 2.40 -19.15
N ALA A 392 -1.74 3.20 -19.21
CA ALA A 392 -0.61 2.97 -20.10
C ALA A 392 0.17 1.69 -19.74
N HIS A 393 0.20 1.30 -18.46
CA HIS A 393 0.74 0.01 -18.02
C HIS A 393 -0.09 -1.17 -18.53
N VAL A 394 -1.42 -1.14 -18.39
CA VAL A 394 -2.33 -2.19 -18.91
C VAL A 394 -2.19 -2.34 -20.42
N ARG A 395 -2.37 -1.25 -21.18
CA ARG A 395 -2.31 -1.27 -22.64
C ARG A 395 -0.93 -1.66 -23.18
N GLY A 396 0.14 -1.24 -22.50
CA GLY A 396 1.50 -1.67 -22.85
C GLY A 396 1.70 -3.20 -22.75
N LEU A 397 0.99 -3.85 -21.83
CA LEU A 397 1.04 -5.31 -21.59
C LEU A 397 0.01 -6.11 -22.39
N GLU A 398 -0.75 -5.49 -23.28
CA GLU A 398 -1.61 -6.19 -24.24
C GLU A 398 -0.76 -6.87 -25.31
N ILE A 399 -1.08 -8.14 -25.58
CA ILE A 399 -0.48 -8.94 -26.65
C ILE A 399 -1.39 -10.11 -27.02
N VAL A 400 -1.33 -10.55 -28.27
CA VAL A 400 -2.01 -11.74 -28.77
C VAL A 400 -1.60 -13.02 -28.01
N GLY A 401 -2.51 -13.99 -27.88
CA GLY A 401 -2.27 -15.25 -27.17
C GLY A 401 -2.62 -15.22 -25.68
N ARG A 402 -3.23 -14.13 -25.21
CA ARG A 402 -3.98 -14.04 -23.94
C ARG A 402 -5.47 -14.20 -24.23
N ARG A 403 -6.27 -14.55 -23.21
CA ARG A 403 -7.73 -14.55 -23.30
C ARG A 403 -8.29 -13.18 -22.98
N ASP A 404 -9.47 -12.87 -23.51
CA ASP A 404 -10.13 -11.57 -23.28
C ASP A 404 -10.53 -11.38 -21.79
N ASP A 405 -10.81 -12.49 -21.09
CA ASP A 405 -11.14 -12.54 -19.65
C ASP A 405 -9.90 -12.63 -18.73
N ASP A 406 -8.70 -12.89 -19.25
CA ASP A 406 -7.47 -12.92 -18.43
C ASP A 406 -7.29 -11.58 -17.72
N ARG A 407 -6.98 -11.55 -16.42
CA ARG A 407 -6.64 -10.28 -15.72
C ARG A 407 -5.36 -9.62 -16.26
N PRO A 408 -5.16 -8.29 -16.09
CA PRO A 408 -3.87 -7.67 -16.38
C PRO A 408 -2.71 -8.38 -15.65
N LEU A 409 -1.50 -8.32 -16.22
CA LEU A 409 -0.34 -8.90 -15.55
C LEU A 409 0.01 -8.06 -14.32
N SER A 410 0.00 -8.69 -13.15
CA SER A 410 0.48 -8.05 -11.92
C SER A 410 2.01 -7.91 -11.92
N VAL A 411 2.52 -6.95 -11.15
CA VAL A 411 3.95 -6.77 -10.87
C VAL A 411 4.56 -8.09 -10.41
N GLN A 412 3.92 -8.84 -9.50
CA GLN A 412 4.43 -10.17 -9.14
C GLN A 412 4.42 -11.20 -10.28
N ALA A 413 3.42 -11.18 -11.18
CA ALA A 413 3.43 -12.04 -12.36
C ALA A 413 4.61 -11.69 -13.29
N MET A 414 4.86 -10.39 -13.50
CA MET A 414 6.01 -9.91 -14.28
C MET A 414 7.35 -10.30 -13.66
N LEU A 415 7.49 -10.17 -12.33
CA LEU A 415 8.70 -10.57 -11.60
C LEU A 415 8.95 -12.08 -11.69
N ARG A 416 7.92 -12.92 -11.59
CA ARG A 416 8.03 -14.38 -11.71
C ARG A 416 8.58 -14.83 -13.06
N GLU A 417 8.28 -14.12 -14.14
CA GLU A 417 8.82 -14.42 -15.48
C GLU A 417 10.34 -14.13 -15.62
N THR A 418 10.97 -13.47 -14.63
CA THR A 418 12.42 -13.18 -14.64
C THR A 418 13.30 -14.28 -14.01
N VAL A 419 12.69 -15.24 -13.31
CA VAL A 419 13.37 -16.23 -12.45
C VAL A 419 12.82 -17.65 -12.66
N ARG A 420 13.40 -18.63 -11.96
CA ARG A 420 12.85 -19.99 -11.87
C ARG A 420 11.97 -20.11 -10.63
N ASP A 421 12.51 -19.77 -9.46
CA ASP A 421 11.80 -19.79 -8.20
C ASP A 421 11.53 -18.35 -7.72
N ALA A 422 10.33 -18.09 -7.18
CA ALA A 422 9.92 -16.73 -6.80
C ALA A 422 10.78 -16.10 -5.69
N LYS A 423 11.53 -16.91 -4.95
CA LYS A 423 12.51 -16.46 -3.93
C LYS A 423 13.78 -15.83 -4.54
N ASP A 424 14.05 -16.08 -5.82
CA ASP A 424 15.26 -15.61 -6.51
C ASP A 424 15.06 -14.19 -7.12
N VAL A 425 13.88 -13.60 -6.95
CA VAL A 425 13.58 -12.23 -7.45
C VAL A 425 14.48 -11.23 -6.70
N PRO A 426 15.28 -10.40 -7.42
CA PRO A 426 16.14 -9.42 -6.76
C PRO A 426 15.31 -8.41 -5.95
N PRO A 427 15.59 -8.18 -4.64
CA PRO A 427 14.74 -7.34 -3.78
C PRO A 427 14.50 -5.92 -4.27
N ARG A 428 15.43 -5.33 -5.04
CA ARG A 428 15.27 -3.98 -5.62
C ARG A 428 14.34 -3.94 -6.83
N LEU A 429 14.24 -5.04 -7.59
CA LEU A 429 13.50 -5.08 -8.85
C LEU A 429 11.98 -4.88 -8.65
N GLU A 430 11.42 -5.34 -7.52
CA GLU A 430 10.00 -5.11 -7.19
C GLU A 430 9.69 -3.62 -7.01
N GLY A 431 10.51 -2.91 -6.22
CA GLY A 431 10.36 -1.47 -6.00
C GLY A 431 10.62 -0.64 -7.26
N ASP A 432 11.68 -0.97 -8.01
CA ASP A 432 12.02 -0.27 -9.25
C ASP A 432 10.95 -0.48 -10.34
N LEU A 433 10.41 -1.71 -10.46
CA LEU A 433 9.31 -2.00 -11.38
C LEU A 433 8.04 -1.27 -10.99
N LEU A 434 7.61 -1.33 -9.72
CA LEU A 434 6.42 -0.59 -9.30
C LEU A 434 6.59 0.90 -9.55
N ARG A 435 7.73 1.50 -9.21
CA ARG A 435 7.99 2.91 -9.49
C ARG A 435 7.72 3.22 -10.97
N ALA A 436 8.19 2.38 -11.88
CA ALA A 436 7.91 2.52 -13.31
C ALA A 436 6.41 2.36 -13.66
N VAL A 437 5.66 1.47 -13.00
CA VAL A 437 4.19 1.39 -13.15
C VAL A 437 3.52 2.70 -12.72
N LEU A 438 3.85 3.22 -11.53
CA LEU A 438 3.12 4.35 -10.91
C LEU A 438 3.52 5.73 -11.45
N THR A 439 4.74 5.88 -11.98
CA THR A 439 5.26 7.17 -12.48
C THR A 439 5.47 7.19 -14.00
N GLY A 440 5.03 6.16 -14.73
CA GLY A 440 5.15 6.09 -16.19
C GLY A 440 6.57 5.95 -16.77
N VAL A 441 7.63 5.94 -15.93
CA VAL A 441 9.02 5.84 -16.41
C VAL A 441 9.31 4.48 -17.08
N PRO A 442 10.39 4.35 -17.88
CA PRO A 442 10.77 3.09 -18.49
C PRO A 442 10.95 1.98 -17.44
N TYR A 443 10.59 0.73 -17.79
CA TYR A 443 10.82 -0.38 -16.87
C TYR A 443 12.33 -0.62 -16.66
N PRO A 444 12.73 -1.11 -15.48
CA PRO A 444 14.11 -1.43 -15.19
C PRO A 444 14.71 -2.43 -16.20
N GLN A 445 15.91 -2.16 -16.73
CA GLN A 445 16.54 -3.04 -17.73
C GLN A 445 16.72 -4.48 -17.24
N ASN A 446 16.98 -4.68 -15.94
CA ASN A 446 17.08 -6.00 -15.31
C ASN A 446 15.79 -6.83 -15.36
N LEU A 447 14.60 -6.22 -15.55
CA LEU A 447 13.35 -6.93 -15.85
C LEU A 447 13.48 -7.69 -17.18
N ALA A 448 13.76 -6.97 -18.26
CA ALA A 448 13.89 -7.54 -19.60
C ALA A 448 15.09 -8.48 -19.71
N ALA A 449 16.22 -8.15 -19.07
CA ALA A 449 17.38 -9.03 -19.01
C ALA A 449 17.05 -10.36 -18.30
N GLY A 450 16.25 -10.32 -17.23
CA GLY A 450 15.76 -11.50 -16.53
C GLY A 450 14.84 -12.36 -17.39
N VAL A 451 13.86 -11.75 -18.07
CA VAL A 451 12.95 -12.43 -19.02
C VAL A 451 13.73 -13.10 -20.16
N LEU A 452 14.63 -12.37 -20.82
CA LEU A 452 15.45 -12.91 -21.92
C LEU A 452 16.37 -14.04 -21.43
N ARG A 453 16.99 -13.90 -20.25
CA ARG A 453 17.77 -14.97 -19.62
C ARG A 453 16.92 -16.22 -19.37
N ARG A 454 15.66 -16.07 -18.93
CA ARG A 454 14.75 -17.21 -18.76
C ARG A 454 14.39 -17.84 -20.10
N MET A 455 14.07 -17.07 -21.14
CA MET A 455 13.86 -17.62 -22.50
C MET A 455 15.10 -18.35 -23.06
N ARG A 456 16.33 -17.93 -22.72
CA ARG A 456 17.54 -18.64 -23.19
C ARG A 456 17.81 -19.94 -22.42
N ALA A 457 17.48 -19.99 -21.12
CA ALA A 457 17.68 -21.16 -20.28
C ALA A 457 16.53 -22.17 -20.35
N ASP A 458 15.32 -21.70 -20.65
CA ASP A 458 14.06 -22.42 -20.71
C ASP A 458 13.21 -21.77 -21.81
N PRO A 459 13.28 -22.29 -23.05
CA PRO A 459 12.84 -21.62 -24.27
C PRO A 459 11.32 -21.59 -24.49
N VAL A 460 10.59 -21.51 -23.38
CA VAL A 460 9.20 -21.04 -23.34
C VAL A 460 9.16 -19.54 -23.63
N VAL A 461 8.68 -19.18 -24.82
CA VAL A 461 8.20 -17.82 -25.12
C VAL A 461 6.68 -17.85 -24.96
N ASN A 462 6.21 -17.40 -23.80
CA ASN A 462 4.77 -17.28 -23.50
C ASN A 462 4.30 -15.84 -23.72
N ALA A 463 2.98 -15.64 -23.74
CA ALA A 463 2.38 -14.32 -23.91
C ALA A 463 2.82 -13.33 -22.82
N ASN A 464 3.04 -13.76 -21.58
CA ASN A 464 3.48 -12.89 -20.49
C ASN A 464 4.85 -12.28 -20.76
N ARG A 465 5.83 -13.11 -21.10
CA ARG A 465 7.21 -12.70 -21.40
C ARG A 465 7.25 -11.79 -22.63
N ALA A 466 6.47 -12.11 -23.67
CA ALA A 466 6.38 -11.28 -24.87
C ALA A 466 5.70 -9.92 -24.57
N ALA A 467 4.62 -9.89 -23.77
CA ALA A 467 3.99 -8.65 -23.29
C ALA A 467 4.97 -7.77 -22.49
N ILE A 468 5.74 -8.36 -21.57
CA ILE A 468 6.74 -7.62 -20.77
C ILE A 468 7.80 -6.98 -21.68
N LEU A 469 8.29 -7.70 -22.69
CA LEU A 469 9.28 -7.17 -23.63
C LEU A 469 8.68 -6.09 -24.55
N ARG A 470 7.45 -6.27 -25.05
CA ARG A 470 6.71 -5.26 -25.82
C ARG A 470 6.57 -3.97 -25.02
N ALA A 471 6.03 -4.08 -23.80
CA ALA A 471 5.81 -2.97 -22.90
C ALA A 471 7.12 -2.26 -22.49
N TRP A 472 8.21 -3.01 -22.29
CA TRP A 472 9.53 -2.45 -22.02
C TRP A 472 10.09 -1.66 -23.20
N LEU A 473 10.07 -2.23 -24.42
CA LEU A 473 10.58 -1.58 -25.62
C LEU A 473 9.78 -0.31 -25.99
N ASN A 474 8.45 -0.37 -25.93
CA ASN A 474 7.59 0.80 -26.21
C ASN A 474 7.86 1.94 -25.23
N ARG A 475 8.10 1.64 -23.93
CA ARG A 475 8.46 2.65 -22.93
C ARG A 475 9.90 3.14 -23.03
N LEU A 476 10.83 2.31 -23.51
CA LEU A 476 12.24 2.65 -23.69
C LEU A 476 12.45 3.55 -24.93
N PHE A 477 11.61 3.38 -25.97
CA PHE A 477 11.69 4.11 -27.22
C PHE A 477 10.35 4.77 -27.59
N PRO A 478 9.83 5.73 -26.80
CA PRO A 478 8.51 6.34 -27.01
C PRO A 478 8.40 7.16 -28.31
N HIS A 479 9.52 7.42 -29.00
CA HIS A 479 9.59 8.11 -30.28
C HIS A 479 9.64 7.17 -31.50
N LYS A 480 9.70 5.84 -31.29
CA LYS A 480 9.63 4.85 -32.38
C LYS A 480 8.17 4.44 -32.60
N PRO A 481 7.80 3.95 -33.81
CA PRO A 481 6.50 3.34 -34.05
C PRO A 481 6.23 2.22 -33.03
N GLU A 482 5.03 2.24 -32.43
CA GLU A 482 4.66 1.30 -31.38
C GLU A 482 4.77 -0.15 -31.87
N ILE A 483 5.26 -1.05 -31.02
CA ILE A 483 5.20 -2.48 -31.32
C ILE A 483 3.73 -2.93 -31.22
N PRO A 484 3.15 -3.51 -32.29
CA PRO A 484 1.73 -3.87 -32.33
C PRO A 484 1.39 -4.98 -31.32
N VAL A 485 0.09 -5.17 -31.06
CA VAL A 485 -0.43 -6.20 -30.14
C VAL A 485 -0.40 -7.60 -30.78
N ALA A 486 -0.38 -7.70 -32.11
CA ALA A 486 -0.41 -8.94 -32.86
C ALA A 486 0.58 -8.91 -34.05
N LEU A 487 0.59 -9.97 -34.86
CA LEU A 487 1.43 -10.07 -36.05
C LEU A 487 1.10 -8.96 -37.05
N ASP A 488 2.02 -8.01 -37.16
CA ASP A 488 2.18 -7.12 -38.32
C ASP A 488 3.06 -7.83 -39.37
N PRO A 489 2.53 -8.16 -40.57
CA PRO A 489 3.30 -8.78 -41.64
C PRO A 489 4.26 -7.82 -42.36
N ASP A 490 4.02 -6.52 -42.28
CA ASP A 490 4.73 -5.48 -43.05
C ASP A 490 5.92 -4.86 -42.33
N ARG A 491 5.99 -5.04 -41.01
CA ARG A 491 7.17 -4.73 -40.20
C ARG A 491 8.44 -5.42 -40.73
N SER A 492 9.42 -4.60 -41.11
CA SER A 492 10.68 -5.01 -41.74
C SER A 492 11.90 -4.97 -40.81
N ASP A 493 11.75 -4.63 -39.51
CA ASP A 493 12.85 -4.65 -38.54
C ASP A 493 13.57 -6.02 -38.55
N PRO A 494 14.86 -6.12 -38.89
CA PRO A 494 15.53 -7.42 -39.04
C PRO A 494 15.40 -8.35 -37.83
N PRO A 495 15.49 -7.90 -36.56
CA PRO A 495 15.27 -8.77 -35.41
C PRO A 495 13.86 -9.36 -35.36
N TYR A 496 12.83 -8.56 -35.65
CA TYR A 496 11.43 -9.00 -35.68
C TYR A 496 11.19 -10.05 -36.78
N VAL A 497 11.71 -9.76 -37.99
CA VAL A 497 11.64 -10.63 -39.17
C VAL A 497 12.37 -11.96 -38.91
N LEU A 498 13.53 -11.94 -38.26
CA LEU A 498 14.25 -13.16 -37.84
C LEU A 498 13.45 -13.98 -36.81
N GLY A 499 12.74 -13.33 -35.88
CA GLY A 499 11.83 -13.98 -34.96
C GLY A 499 10.70 -14.73 -35.68
N ARG A 500 10.06 -14.07 -36.65
CA ARG A 500 9.04 -14.67 -37.53
C ARG A 500 9.60 -15.86 -38.31
N LEU A 501 10.78 -15.71 -38.92
CA LEU A 501 11.45 -16.77 -39.69
C LEU A 501 11.74 -18.00 -38.81
N PHE A 502 12.19 -17.78 -37.58
CA PHE A 502 12.44 -18.87 -36.62
C PHE A 502 11.17 -19.63 -36.25
N ALA A 503 10.04 -18.93 -36.04
CA ALA A 503 8.74 -19.57 -35.78
C ALA A 503 8.24 -20.38 -36.99
N LEU A 504 8.43 -19.88 -38.22
CA LEU A 504 8.08 -20.62 -39.44
C LEU A 504 8.92 -21.90 -39.62
N TYR A 505 10.23 -21.84 -39.35
CA TYR A 505 11.10 -23.02 -39.38
C TYR A 505 10.72 -24.04 -38.30
N GLU A 506 10.33 -23.60 -37.10
CA GLU A 506 9.85 -24.51 -36.05
C GLU A 506 8.53 -25.17 -36.47
N ARG A 507 7.62 -24.39 -37.05
CA ARG A 507 6.34 -24.90 -37.55
C ARG A 507 6.53 -25.93 -38.66
N ALA A 508 7.44 -25.69 -39.58
CA ALA A 508 7.82 -26.65 -40.62
C ALA A 508 8.40 -27.95 -40.03
N GLN A 509 9.25 -27.86 -38.99
CA GLN A 509 9.73 -29.04 -38.27
C GLN A 509 8.57 -29.82 -37.62
N GLN A 510 7.71 -29.13 -36.85
CA GLN A 510 6.60 -29.73 -36.12
C GLN A 510 5.65 -30.47 -37.06
N GLU A 511 5.25 -29.85 -38.17
CA GLU A 511 4.37 -30.46 -39.16
C GLU A 511 5.06 -31.58 -39.95
N ALA A 512 6.35 -31.47 -40.26
CA ALA A 512 7.10 -32.53 -40.94
C ALA A 512 7.34 -33.75 -40.05
N GLN A 513 7.54 -33.59 -38.73
CA GLN A 513 7.91 -34.70 -37.83
C GLN A 513 6.72 -35.30 -37.08
N GLY A 514 5.62 -34.57 -36.93
CA GLY A 514 4.36 -35.08 -36.40
C GLY A 514 4.44 -35.54 -34.93
N LYS A 515 3.63 -36.54 -34.57
CA LYS A 515 3.40 -36.97 -33.17
C LYS A 515 4.59 -37.65 -32.47
N GLY A 516 5.76 -37.75 -33.11
CA GLY A 516 6.98 -38.33 -32.52
C GLY A 516 8.07 -37.32 -32.13
N LEU A 517 7.75 -36.02 -32.09
CA LEU A 517 8.74 -34.96 -31.91
C LEU A 517 9.11 -34.73 -30.43
N ASN A 518 10.27 -35.25 -30.02
CA ASN A 518 10.78 -35.09 -28.64
C ASN A 518 11.48 -33.74 -28.37
N ARG A 519 11.98 -33.03 -29.40
CA ARG A 519 12.71 -31.76 -29.24
C ARG A 519 12.65 -30.90 -30.50
N THR A 520 12.27 -29.65 -30.34
CA THR A 520 12.17 -28.67 -31.43
C THR A 520 13.51 -27.94 -31.69
N ILE A 521 13.60 -27.20 -32.79
CA ILE A 521 14.68 -26.24 -33.02
C ILE A 521 14.67 -25.13 -31.97
N ARG A 522 13.51 -24.73 -31.45
CA ARG A 522 13.38 -23.76 -30.34
C ARG A 522 14.10 -24.26 -29.10
N ASP A 523 13.87 -25.52 -28.72
CA ASP A 523 14.51 -26.16 -27.57
C ASP A 523 16.03 -26.35 -27.72
N SER A 524 16.58 -26.15 -28.92
CA SER A 524 17.99 -26.40 -29.25
C SER A 524 18.77 -25.14 -29.64
N PHE A 525 18.10 -24.17 -30.24
CA PHE A 525 18.73 -23.04 -30.95
C PHE A 525 18.16 -21.68 -30.58
N PHE A 526 17.07 -21.55 -29.82
CA PHE A 526 16.48 -20.24 -29.51
C PHE A 526 17.50 -19.26 -28.90
N ALA A 527 18.34 -19.74 -27.98
CA ALA A 527 19.38 -18.91 -27.34
C ALA A 527 20.43 -18.38 -28.33
N THR A 528 20.88 -19.21 -29.29
CA THR A 528 21.84 -18.80 -30.33
C THR A 528 21.15 -17.98 -31.43
N ALA A 529 19.92 -18.31 -31.80
CA ALA A 529 19.17 -17.63 -32.85
C ALA A 529 18.77 -16.21 -32.45
N SER A 530 18.45 -15.99 -31.16
CA SER A 530 18.17 -14.65 -30.64
C SER A 530 19.44 -13.81 -30.42
N SER A 531 20.60 -14.40 -30.14
CA SER A 531 21.82 -13.63 -29.79
C SER A 531 22.86 -13.51 -30.92
N THR A 532 23.04 -14.55 -31.73
CA THR A 532 24.02 -14.62 -32.83
C THR A 532 23.43 -15.25 -34.11
N PRO A 533 22.45 -14.59 -34.77
CA PRO A 533 21.71 -15.18 -35.90
C PRO A 533 22.59 -15.79 -37.00
N ALA A 534 23.65 -15.09 -37.42
CA ALA A 534 24.57 -15.55 -38.47
C ALA A 534 25.22 -16.92 -38.19
N ALA A 535 25.39 -17.30 -36.91
CA ALA A 535 26.00 -18.57 -36.55
C ALA A 535 25.06 -19.78 -36.71
N VAL A 536 23.74 -19.56 -36.75
CA VAL A 536 22.75 -20.65 -36.66
C VAL A 536 21.70 -20.65 -37.77
N PHE A 537 21.25 -19.50 -38.27
CA PHE A 537 20.25 -19.45 -39.33
C PHE A 537 20.67 -20.20 -40.61
N PRO A 538 21.93 -20.14 -41.10
CA PRO A 538 22.38 -20.96 -42.24
C PRO A 538 22.32 -22.48 -41.99
N ARG A 539 22.31 -22.93 -40.73
CA ARG A 539 22.04 -24.33 -40.37
C ARG A 539 20.54 -24.62 -40.34
N LEU A 540 19.74 -23.71 -39.77
CA LEU A 540 18.28 -23.84 -39.73
C LEU A 540 17.66 -23.86 -41.14
N SER A 541 18.13 -23.02 -42.06
CA SER A 541 17.65 -23.01 -43.45
C SER A 541 17.88 -24.36 -44.16
N ARG A 542 19.03 -25.01 -43.91
CA ARG A 542 19.32 -26.37 -44.43
C ARG A 542 18.42 -27.43 -43.80
N LEU A 543 18.17 -27.36 -42.49
CA LEU A 543 17.22 -28.25 -41.82
C LEU A 543 15.79 -28.06 -42.36
N ASN A 544 15.36 -26.81 -42.56
CA ASN A 544 14.07 -26.47 -43.14
C ASN A 544 13.90 -27.05 -44.55
N GLY A 545 14.94 -27.04 -45.39
CA GLY A 545 14.91 -27.71 -46.70
C GLY A 545 14.58 -29.20 -46.63
N ASN A 546 15.08 -29.91 -45.62
CA ASN A 546 14.76 -31.32 -45.38
C ASN A 546 13.31 -31.50 -44.89
N HIS A 547 12.83 -30.63 -44.00
CA HIS A 547 11.45 -30.64 -43.51
C HIS A 547 10.44 -30.34 -44.64
N ALA A 548 10.71 -29.33 -45.45
CA ALA A 548 9.95 -28.98 -46.65
C ALA A 548 9.94 -30.13 -47.67
N GLY A 549 11.10 -30.77 -47.92
CA GLY A 549 11.19 -31.97 -48.78
C GLY A 549 10.32 -33.14 -48.30
N LYS A 550 10.16 -33.32 -46.97
CA LYS A 550 9.22 -34.30 -46.41
C LYS A 550 7.77 -33.85 -46.57
N LEU A 551 7.45 -32.61 -46.21
CA LEU A 551 6.11 -32.03 -46.34
C LEU A 551 5.59 -32.03 -47.78
N ARG A 552 6.45 -31.82 -48.79
CA ARG A 552 6.07 -31.91 -50.21
C ARG A 552 5.60 -33.30 -50.64
N ARG A 553 5.96 -34.36 -49.90
CA ARG A 553 5.48 -35.74 -50.15
C ARG A 553 4.22 -36.09 -49.37
N GLU A 554 4.11 -35.62 -48.12
CA GLU A 554 3.05 -36.02 -47.19
C GLU A 554 1.88 -35.02 -47.10
N SER A 555 2.10 -33.75 -47.43
CA SER A 555 1.09 -32.67 -47.40
C SER A 555 1.46 -31.52 -48.36
N PRO A 556 1.40 -31.72 -49.68
CA PRO A 556 1.94 -30.79 -50.68
C PRO A 556 1.43 -29.34 -50.55
N GLY A 557 0.12 -29.14 -50.39
CA GLY A 557 -0.47 -27.80 -50.24
C GLY A 557 0.00 -27.07 -48.99
N ARG A 558 0.33 -27.80 -47.91
CA ARG A 558 0.88 -27.22 -46.69
C ARG A 558 2.35 -26.83 -46.83
N ALA A 559 3.12 -27.63 -47.57
CA ALA A 559 4.50 -27.30 -47.94
C ALA A 559 4.55 -26.00 -48.76
N VAL A 560 3.71 -25.87 -49.80
CA VAL A 560 3.63 -24.66 -50.64
C VAL A 560 3.27 -23.43 -49.80
N TRP A 561 2.33 -23.53 -48.86
CA TRP A 561 2.00 -22.43 -47.96
C TRP A 561 3.19 -22.03 -47.07
N LEU A 562 3.87 -22.99 -46.44
CA LEU A 562 5.03 -22.70 -45.58
C LEU A 562 6.19 -22.12 -46.38
N GLU A 563 6.49 -22.66 -47.57
CA GLU A 563 7.53 -22.15 -48.47
C GLU A 563 7.25 -20.71 -48.90
N LYS A 564 5.99 -20.39 -49.24
CA LYS A 564 5.58 -19.01 -49.57
C LYS A 564 5.74 -18.06 -48.38
N GLN A 565 5.26 -18.43 -47.19
CA GLN A 565 5.41 -17.58 -45.98
C GLN A 565 6.88 -17.40 -45.57
N ILE A 566 7.71 -18.43 -45.76
CA ILE A 566 9.16 -18.33 -45.52
C ILE A 566 9.81 -17.38 -46.54
N GLY A 567 9.45 -17.47 -47.82
CA GLY A 567 9.91 -16.52 -48.86
C GLY A 567 9.56 -15.07 -48.51
N GLU A 568 8.29 -14.77 -48.26
CA GLU A 568 7.79 -13.42 -47.91
C GLU A 568 8.48 -12.80 -46.68
N VAL A 569 8.94 -13.63 -45.74
CA VAL A 569 9.71 -13.18 -44.56
C VAL A 569 11.20 -13.08 -44.87
N PHE A 570 11.76 -13.96 -45.70
CA PHE A 570 13.17 -13.97 -46.08
C PHE A 570 13.53 -12.82 -47.03
N ASP A 571 12.63 -12.46 -47.95
CA ASP A 571 12.78 -11.35 -48.90
C ASP A 571 12.88 -9.97 -48.21
N ARG A 572 12.56 -9.91 -46.90
CA ARG A 572 12.69 -8.73 -46.04
C ARG A 572 14.02 -8.70 -45.25
N LEU A 573 14.97 -9.58 -45.56
CA LEU A 573 16.28 -9.66 -44.90
C LEU A 573 17.44 -9.49 -45.90
N ASP A 574 18.25 -8.44 -45.72
CA ASP A 574 19.50 -8.26 -46.46
C ASP A 574 20.59 -9.28 -46.08
N GLY A 575 20.42 -9.96 -44.94
CA GLY A 575 21.34 -10.99 -44.44
C GLY A 575 21.15 -11.28 -42.95
N PHE A 576 21.97 -12.19 -42.43
CA PHE A 576 21.96 -12.54 -41.01
C PHE A 576 22.96 -11.69 -40.21
N PRO A 577 22.51 -10.90 -39.21
CA PRO A 577 23.42 -10.12 -38.38
C PRO A 577 24.25 -11.03 -37.47
N ARG A 578 25.50 -10.61 -37.19
CA ARG A 578 26.46 -11.37 -36.37
C ARG A 578 26.03 -11.45 -34.90
N HIS A 579 25.48 -10.36 -34.38
CA HIS A 579 25.02 -10.21 -33.01
C HIS A 579 23.73 -9.38 -33.00
N LEU A 580 22.85 -9.63 -32.03
CA LEU A 580 21.68 -8.78 -31.73
C LEU A 580 21.84 -8.17 -30.33
N ALA A 581 21.53 -6.87 -30.19
CA ALA A 581 21.52 -6.19 -28.89
C ALA A 581 20.43 -6.76 -27.97
N MET A 582 20.33 -6.29 -26.72
CA MET A 582 19.32 -6.80 -25.79
C MET A 582 17.90 -6.40 -26.22
N GLU A 583 17.79 -5.20 -26.80
CA GLU A 583 16.58 -4.62 -27.35
C GLU A 583 16.11 -5.42 -28.57
N ASP A 584 17.04 -5.73 -29.47
CA ASP A 584 16.82 -6.56 -30.65
C ASP A 584 16.45 -8.01 -30.29
N GLN A 585 17.08 -8.58 -29.26
CA GLN A 585 16.70 -9.86 -28.67
C GLN A 585 15.26 -9.85 -28.14
N GLY A 586 14.84 -8.73 -27.54
CA GLY A 586 13.45 -8.50 -27.15
C GLY A 586 12.51 -8.51 -28.36
N LEU A 587 12.85 -7.75 -29.40
CA LEU A 587 12.06 -7.64 -30.62
C LEU A 587 11.98 -8.96 -31.41
N PHE A 588 13.06 -9.75 -31.44
CA PHE A 588 13.09 -11.12 -31.95
C PHE A 588 12.09 -12.03 -31.22
N ALA A 589 12.08 -11.99 -29.89
CA ALA A 589 11.17 -12.82 -29.10
C ALA A 589 9.69 -12.43 -29.33
N ILE A 590 9.41 -11.14 -29.53
CA ILE A 590 8.06 -10.66 -29.87
C ILE A 590 7.65 -11.13 -31.28
N GLY A 591 8.52 -10.99 -32.28
CA GLY A 591 8.25 -11.45 -33.65
C GLY A 591 8.01 -12.97 -33.73
N TYR A 592 8.80 -13.75 -32.97
CA TYR A 592 8.57 -15.19 -32.79
C TYR A 592 7.21 -15.49 -32.15
N HIS A 593 6.86 -14.79 -31.06
CA HIS A 593 5.58 -14.98 -30.37
C HIS A 593 4.39 -14.63 -31.28
N HIS A 594 4.41 -13.47 -31.93
CA HIS A 594 3.36 -13.03 -32.85
C HIS A 594 3.12 -14.03 -33.98
N GLN A 595 4.19 -14.51 -34.64
CA GLN A 595 4.09 -15.48 -35.71
C GLN A 595 3.58 -16.84 -35.21
N THR A 596 3.97 -17.24 -33.99
CA THR A 596 3.50 -18.48 -33.35
C THR A 596 2.01 -18.42 -33.03
N GLN A 597 1.51 -17.28 -32.53
CA GLN A 597 0.08 -17.10 -32.23
C GLN A 597 -0.78 -17.00 -33.49
N ASP A 598 -0.27 -16.44 -34.60
CA ASP A 598 -0.98 -16.38 -35.88
C ASP A 598 -1.35 -17.79 -36.40
N PHE A 599 -0.49 -18.80 -36.17
CA PHE A 599 -0.77 -20.19 -36.54
C PHE A 599 -2.00 -20.79 -35.85
N PHE A 600 -2.47 -20.21 -34.74
CA PHE A 600 -3.64 -20.67 -33.99
C PHE A 600 -4.91 -19.84 -34.24
N ARG A 601 -4.81 -18.70 -34.96
CA ARG A 601 -5.99 -17.93 -35.37
C ARG A 601 -6.75 -18.69 -36.45
N LYS A 602 -8.05 -18.94 -36.21
CA LYS A 602 -8.96 -19.39 -37.28
C LYS A 602 -9.09 -18.30 -38.32
N ARG A 603 -8.58 -18.51 -39.53
CA ARG A 603 -8.89 -17.65 -40.68
C ARG A 603 -10.34 -17.88 -41.08
N VAL A 604 -11.19 -16.87 -40.92
CA VAL A 604 -12.54 -16.85 -41.52
C VAL A 604 -12.37 -16.79 -43.04
N PRO A 605 -12.99 -17.68 -43.84
CA PRO A 605 -12.80 -17.65 -45.29
C PRO A 605 -13.60 -16.52 -45.95
N GLY A 606 -12.94 -15.39 -46.19
CA GLY A 606 -13.33 -14.40 -47.20
C GLY A 606 -13.97 -13.11 -46.69
N GLY A 607 -13.33 -11.98 -47.02
CA GLY A 607 -14.01 -10.71 -47.30
C GLY A 607 -14.25 -9.76 -46.13
N LEU A 608 -13.51 -8.64 -46.15
CA LEU A 608 -13.74 -7.37 -45.47
C LEU A 608 -13.54 -7.34 -43.94
N ASP A 609 -12.79 -6.34 -43.50
CA ASP A 609 -12.76 -5.88 -42.12
C ASP A 609 -14.14 -5.35 -41.73
N THR A 610 -14.75 -5.93 -40.71
CA THR A 610 -15.83 -5.31 -39.96
C THR A 610 -15.39 -5.09 -38.53
N GLU A 611 -15.32 -3.82 -38.14
CA GLU A 611 -15.17 -3.41 -36.75
C GLU A 611 -16.34 -4.00 -35.94
N ALA A 612 -16.03 -4.79 -34.91
CA ALA A 612 -17.05 -5.46 -34.11
C ALA A 612 -17.72 -4.46 -33.15
N GLY A 613 -18.85 -3.89 -33.57
CA GLY A 613 -19.52 -2.79 -32.88
C GLY A 613 -21.05 -2.74 -33.02
N ASP A 614 -21.75 -3.86 -32.79
CA ASP A 614 -23.17 -3.92 -32.35
C ASP A 614 -23.37 -5.32 -31.70
N ARG A 615 -23.98 -5.52 -30.52
CA ARG A 615 -25.28 -5.09 -29.98
C ARG A 615 -26.51 -5.71 -30.66
N ASP A 616 -26.63 -7.04 -30.57
CA ASP A 616 -27.95 -7.67 -30.68
C ASP A 616 -28.70 -7.61 -29.34
N ALA A 617 -29.72 -6.76 -29.31
CA ALA A 617 -30.76 -6.76 -28.30
C ALA A 617 -32.11 -7.12 -28.95
N ALA A 618 -32.35 -8.42 -29.09
CA ALA A 618 -33.67 -8.99 -29.37
C ALA A 618 -33.80 -10.29 -28.54
N GLY A 619 -34.87 -10.54 -27.80
CA GLY A 619 -36.19 -9.94 -27.88
C GLY A 619 -37.20 -10.94 -28.46
N THR A 620 -37.27 -12.13 -27.87
CA THR A 620 -38.29 -13.14 -28.22
C THR A 620 -38.97 -13.63 -26.94
N GLU A 621 -40.21 -13.20 -26.77
CA GLU A 621 -41.16 -13.77 -25.82
C GLU A 621 -41.46 -15.22 -26.22
N THR A 622 -41.56 -16.14 -25.25
CA THR A 622 -42.12 -17.46 -25.48
C THR A 622 -43.19 -17.77 -24.44
N THR A 623 -44.43 -17.50 -24.81
CA THR A 623 -45.62 -17.85 -24.03
C THR A 623 -45.84 -19.36 -24.05
N THR A 624 -45.84 -20.01 -22.89
CA THR A 624 -46.36 -21.37 -22.72
C THR A 624 -47.32 -21.45 -21.53
N ALA A 625 -48.61 -21.62 -21.83
CA ALA A 625 -49.64 -21.84 -20.82
C ALA A 625 -49.72 -23.34 -20.43
N PRO A 626 -50.04 -23.68 -19.17
CA PRO A 626 -50.20 -25.07 -18.74
C PRO A 626 -51.67 -25.53 -18.74
N SER A 627 -51.91 -26.76 -19.21
CA SER A 627 -53.03 -27.64 -18.80
C SER A 627 -52.40 -28.89 -18.20
N GLY A 628 -52.69 -29.32 -16.97
CA GLY A 628 -54.01 -29.76 -16.49
C GLY A 628 -54.25 -31.21 -16.96
N ALA A 629 -54.43 -32.25 -16.14
CA ALA A 629 -54.53 -32.38 -14.67
C ALA A 629 -53.83 -33.73 -14.24
N ALA A 630 -54.01 -34.40 -13.09
CA ALA A 630 -55.02 -34.34 -12.02
C ALA A 630 -54.53 -34.96 -10.68
N THR A 631 -55.48 -35.03 -9.72
CA THR A 631 -55.54 -35.71 -8.41
C THR A 631 -55.01 -37.15 -8.31
N TYR A 632 -54.36 -37.52 -7.19
CA TYR A 632 -55.01 -38.19 -6.02
C TYR A 632 -54.01 -38.45 -4.86
N ALA A 633 -54.56 -38.50 -3.63
CA ALA A 633 -53.94 -38.85 -2.34
C ALA A 633 -52.89 -37.89 -1.76
#